data_AF-A0A8J3RUY0-F1
#
_entry.id   AF-A0A8J3RUY0-F1
#
_cell.length_a   1.000
_cell.length_b   1.000
_cell.length_c   1.000
_cell.angle_alpha   90.00
_cell.angle_beta   90.00
_cell.angle_gamma   90.00
#
_symmetry.space_group_name_H-M   'P 1'
#
loop_
_entity.id
_entity.type
_entity.pdbx_description
1 polymer ?
#
loop_
_entity_poly.entity_id
_entity_poly.type
_entity_poly.pdbx_seq_one_letter_code
_entity_poly.pdbx_strand_id
1 'polypeptide(L)'
;MILLAALPTTGCSGEDREDAPELRPLMVKEQVSSILKGGDEYDGYVVNWAGVLANPNPWHFGEHVVATVVARNAEGEEIVRMEQPLDAVPPAGSLPFTGQVLATERPAKVTIEYRPAQWRPAGRIVSAFKPFPVSGVQTEKQPDGTYLVIGYVGTPYRQPAGTLAVTALLRDKDGKLLGGGSTFVDDVRRGGKRRFLLDVESVAGTGKVAETELVARTWGSSGRPYEDLAMGGAIPVHTVKPTMPPFETDRGRQLPPGGDARP
;
A
#
# COMPACT_ATOMS: atom_id res chain seq x y z
N MET A 1 48.52 -43.59 41.42
CA MET A 1 48.76 -42.23 40.92
C MET A 1 47.80 -42.02 39.75
N ILE A 2 46.85 -41.09 39.89
CA ILE A 2 45.75 -40.79 38.96
C ILE A 2 46.25 -39.87 37.83
N LEU A 3 45.83 -40.09 36.58
CA LEU A 3 45.53 -39.03 35.58
C LEU A 3 44.78 -39.65 34.38
N LEU A 4 43.45 -39.55 34.37
CA LEU A 4 42.61 -38.62 33.57
C LEU A 4 42.72 -38.80 32.03
N ALA A 5 41.75 -39.53 31.48
CA ALA A 5 41.43 -39.54 30.07
C ALA A 5 40.68 -38.25 29.70
N ALA A 6 41.13 -37.56 28.65
CA ALA A 6 40.44 -36.41 28.08
C ALA A 6 39.79 -36.81 26.74
N LEU A 7 38.46 -36.81 26.71
CA LEU A 7 37.65 -36.77 25.49
C LEU A 7 37.24 -35.30 25.25
N PRO A 8 37.50 -34.74 24.07
CA PRO A 8 36.67 -33.67 23.51
C PRO A 8 35.92 -34.25 22.30
N THR A 9 34.63 -34.55 22.47
CA THR A 9 33.50 -33.70 22.06
C THR A 9 33.44 -33.45 20.55
N THR A 10 32.53 -34.20 19.94
CA THR A 10 31.77 -33.90 18.71
C THR A 10 31.80 -32.42 18.34
N GLY A 11 32.54 -32.10 17.27
CA GLY A 11 32.46 -30.82 16.60
C GLY A 11 31.06 -30.62 16.03
N CYS A 12 30.48 -29.47 16.39
CA CYS A 12 29.18 -28.97 16.02
C CYS A 12 28.82 -29.28 14.56
N SER A 13 27.66 -29.89 14.37
CA SER A 13 26.91 -29.79 13.12
C SER A 13 26.87 -28.32 12.71
N GLY A 14 27.50 -28.01 11.58
CA GLY A 14 27.22 -26.77 10.88
C GLY A 14 25.74 -26.77 10.56
N GLU A 15 24.97 -26.00 11.31
CA GLU A 15 23.71 -25.48 10.79
C GLU A 15 24.12 -24.63 9.59
N ASP A 16 23.92 -25.20 8.40
CA ASP A 16 23.77 -24.46 7.17
C ASP A 16 22.73 -23.38 7.46
N ARG A 17 23.22 -22.20 7.82
CA ARG A 17 22.43 -21.00 7.95
C ARG A 17 22.04 -20.67 6.51
N GLU A 18 20.94 -21.25 6.04
CA GLU A 18 20.31 -20.85 4.79
C GLU A 18 20.20 -19.32 4.86
N ASP A 19 21.01 -18.65 4.05
CA ASP A 19 21.01 -17.20 3.96
C ASP A 19 19.56 -16.78 3.73
N ALA A 20 19.04 -15.95 4.64
CA ALA A 20 17.67 -15.48 4.54
C ALA A 20 17.49 -14.85 3.15
N PRO A 21 16.43 -15.21 2.40
CA PRO A 21 16.29 -14.77 1.03
C PRO A 21 16.33 -13.25 0.95
N GLU A 22 17.18 -12.74 0.06
CA GLU A 22 17.42 -11.30 -0.11
C GLU A 22 16.11 -10.58 -0.45
N LEU A 23 15.85 -9.48 0.25
CA LEU A 23 14.63 -8.70 0.06
C LEU A 23 14.71 -7.91 -1.24
N ARG A 24 13.70 -8.07 -2.07
CA ARG A 24 13.64 -7.46 -3.40
C ARG A 24 13.11 -6.02 -3.33
N PRO A 25 13.59 -5.08 -4.16
CA PRO A 25 13.07 -3.71 -4.20
C PRO A 25 11.58 -3.68 -4.56
N LEU A 26 10.90 -2.58 -4.20
CA LEU A 26 9.55 -2.32 -4.68
C LEU A 26 9.54 -2.22 -6.20
N MET A 27 8.50 -2.77 -6.84
CA MET A 27 8.32 -2.74 -8.28
C MET A 27 7.31 -1.68 -8.67
N VAL A 28 7.63 -0.85 -9.66
CA VAL A 28 6.66 0.03 -10.30
C VAL A 28 5.84 -0.82 -11.27
N LYS A 29 4.56 -1.05 -10.96
CA LYS A 29 3.65 -1.76 -11.86
C LYS A 29 3.19 -0.84 -12.99
N GLU A 30 2.78 0.36 -12.62
CA GLU A 30 2.21 1.36 -13.51
C GLU A 30 2.54 2.75 -12.98
N GLN A 31 2.72 3.71 -13.88
CA GLN A 31 2.77 5.12 -13.52
C GLN A 31 2.37 5.99 -14.72
N VAL A 32 1.81 7.16 -14.43
CA VAL A 32 1.47 8.17 -15.42
C VAL A 32 1.66 9.55 -14.82
N SER A 33 1.96 10.52 -15.66
CA SER A 33 1.93 11.93 -15.31
C SER A 33 1.17 12.73 -16.36
N SER A 34 0.48 13.78 -15.95
CA SER A 34 -0.18 14.74 -16.82
C SER A 34 0.29 16.16 -16.50
N ILE A 35 0.21 17.02 -17.51
CA ILE A 35 0.54 18.43 -17.40
C ILE A 35 -0.63 19.18 -17.98
N LEU A 36 -1.27 20.01 -17.16
CA LEU A 36 -2.42 20.81 -17.57
C LEU A 36 -2.15 22.27 -17.23
N LYS A 37 -2.71 23.17 -18.03
CA LYS A 37 -2.65 24.60 -17.71
C LYS A 37 -3.57 24.84 -16.51
N GLY A 38 -3.09 25.60 -15.53
CA GLY A 38 -3.92 26.07 -14.42
C GLY A 38 -5.12 26.84 -14.97
N GLY A 39 -6.29 26.57 -14.42
CA GLY A 39 -7.51 27.30 -14.77
C GLY A 39 -7.48 28.72 -14.19
N ASP A 40 -8.66 29.32 -14.05
CA ASP A 40 -8.79 30.68 -13.52
C ASP A 40 -8.24 30.85 -12.08
N GLU A 41 -8.06 29.75 -11.35
CA GLU A 41 -7.54 29.73 -9.98
C GLU A 41 -6.00 29.92 -9.90
N TYR A 42 -5.27 29.59 -10.97
CA TYR A 42 -3.81 29.65 -10.96
C TYR A 42 -3.23 29.92 -12.34
N ASP A 43 -2.49 31.03 -12.47
CA ASP A 43 -1.73 31.35 -13.68
C ASP A 43 -0.42 30.55 -13.72
N GLY A 44 -0.49 29.36 -14.34
CA GLY A 44 0.63 28.45 -14.50
C GLY A 44 0.19 27.08 -15.00
N TYR A 45 0.80 26.02 -14.49
CA TYR A 45 0.53 24.63 -14.85
C TYR A 45 0.39 23.76 -13.61
N VAL A 46 -0.42 22.70 -13.71
CA VAL A 46 -0.55 21.65 -12.71
C VAL A 46 0.08 20.38 -13.26
N VAL A 47 1.04 19.84 -12.53
CA VAL A 47 1.63 18.53 -12.79
C VAL A 47 0.97 17.53 -11.87
N ASN A 48 0.32 16.51 -12.45
CA ASN A 48 -0.30 15.44 -11.70
C ASN A 48 0.40 14.14 -12.00
N TRP A 49 0.40 13.23 -11.03
CA TRP A 49 0.89 11.89 -11.20
C TRP A 49 0.03 10.88 -10.47
N ALA A 50 0.04 9.67 -11.00
CA ALA A 50 -0.52 8.49 -10.36
C ALA A 50 0.39 7.30 -10.62
N GLY A 51 0.45 6.37 -9.68
CA GLY A 51 1.22 5.15 -9.86
C GLY A 51 0.80 4.04 -8.93
N VAL A 52 1.28 2.84 -9.22
CA VAL A 52 1.07 1.64 -8.41
C VAL A 52 2.42 0.99 -8.14
N LEU A 53 2.83 1.00 -6.86
CA LEU A 53 3.96 0.21 -6.39
C LEU A 53 3.48 -1.18 -5.97
N ALA A 54 4.32 -2.19 -6.15
CA ALA A 54 4.09 -3.55 -5.69
C ALA A 54 5.23 -4.01 -4.79
N ASN A 55 4.85 -4.68 -3.71
CA ASN A 55 5.77 -5.30 -2.78
C ASN A 55 5.91 -6.79 -3.10
N PRO A 56 7.05 -7.23 -3.65
CA PRO A 56 7.28 -8.63 -3.98
C PRO A 56 7.67 -9.47 -2.75
N ASN A 57 7.82 -8.87 -1.57
CA ASN A 57 8.25 -9.54 -0.35
C ASN A 57 7.03 -9.94 0.50
N PRO A 58 6.74 -11.24 0.69
CA PRO A 58 5.50 -11.70 1.32
C PRO A 58 5.47 -11.55 2.85
N TRP A 59 6.60 -11.26 3.49
CA TRP A 59 6.69 -11.21 4.95
C TRP A 59 7.20 -9.87 5.50
N HIS A 60 7.31 -8.85 4.65
CA HIS A 60 7.87 -7.55 5.02
C HIS A 60 7.01 -6.42 4.49
N PHE A 61 6.79 -5.40 5.31
CA PHE A 61 6.32 -4.10 4.86
C PHE A 61 7.45 -3.34 4.20
N GLY A 62 7.15 -2.64 3.10
CA GLY A 62 8.01 -1.59 2.57
C GLY A 62 7.61 -0.27 3.21
N GLU A 63 8.41 0.25 4.14
CA GLU A 63 8.12 1.45 4.93
C GLU A 63 8.98 2.64 4.48
N HIS A 64 8.55 3.85 4.87
CA HIS A 64 9.27 5.11 4.64
C HIS A 64 9.66 5.34 3.17
N VAL A 65 8.82 4.86 2.27
CA VAL A 65 8.99 5.06 0.83
C VAL A 65 8.73 6.53 0.51
N VAL A 66 9.57 7.11 -0.35
CA VAL A 66 9.40 8.47 -0.83
C VAL A 66 9.44 8.45 -2.35
N ALA A 67 8.41 9.01 -2.98
CA ALA A 67 8.42 9.32 -4.40
C ALA A 67 9.01 10.73 -4.59
N THR A 68 10.05 10.86 -5.39
CA THR A 68 10.62 12.13 -5.82
C THR A 68 10.14 12.45 -7.21
N VAL A 69 9.35 13.50 -7.35
CA VAL A 69 8.80 13.97 -8.62
C VAL A 69 9.59 15.19 -9.07
N VAL A 70 10.12 15.13 -10.28
CA VAL A 70 10.89 16.22 -10.89
C VAL A 70 10.27 16.58 -12.22
N ALA A 71 9.93 17.85 -12.40
CA ALA A 71 9.44 18.40 -13.66
C ALA A 71 10.50 19.33 -14.26
N ARG A 72 10.77 19.17 -15.55
CA ARG A 72 11.77 19.95 -16.30
C ARG A 72 11.15 20.68 -17.47
N ASN A 73 11.63 21.88 -17.78
CA ASN A 73 11.26 22.64 -18.99
C ASN A 73 11.88 22.02 -20.26
N ALA A 74 11.67 22.66 -21.41
CA ALA A 74 12.15 22.15 -22.71
C ALA A 74 13.68 22.20 -22.82
N GLU A 75 14.31 23.12 -22.09
CA GLU A 75 15.75 23.34 -21.98
C GLU A 75 16.42 22.32 -21.03
N GLY A 76 15.62 21.55 -20.28
CA GLY A 76 16.08 20.53 -19.33
C GLY A 76 16.32 21.04 -17.91
N GLU A 77 16.05 22.31 -17.64
CA GLU A 77 16.14 22.92 -16.33
C GLU A 77 15.03 22.39 -15.42
N GLU A 78 15.36 22.19 -14.14
CA GLU A 78 14.41 21.75 -13.13
C GLU A 78 13.56 22.92 -12.67
N ILE A 79 12.26 22.85 -12.93
CA ILE A 79 11.30 23.89 -12.54
C ILE A 79 10.45 23.47 -11.34
N VAL A 80 10.35 22.16 -11.06
CA VAL A 80 9.69 21.63 -9.88
C VAL A 80 10.42 20.39 -9.36
N ARG A 81 10.56 20.32 -8.04
CA ARG A 81 10.92 19.11 -7.29
C ARG A 81 10.00 18.96 -6.09
N MET A 82 9.38 17.78 -5.98
CA MET A 82 8.51 17.41 -4.87
C MET A 82 8.96 16.08 -4.29
N GLU A 83 8.99 15.97 -2.97
CA GLU A 83 9.17 14.72 -2.26
C GLU A 83 7.87 14.35 -1.57
N GLN A 84 7.27 13.24 -2.00
CA GLN A 84 6.04 12.73 -1.45
C GLN A 84 6.32 11.50 -0.60
N PRO A 85 6.23 11.60 0.74
CA PRO A 85 6.16 10.43 1.59
C PRO A 85 4.95 9.58 1.21
N LEU A 86 5.18 8.28 1.05
CA LEU A 86 4.15 7.31 0.69
C LEU A 86 3.74 6.47 1.90
N ASP A 87 2.53 5.92 1.85
CA ASP A 87 2.06 4.97 2.84
C ASP A 87 2.90 3.67 2.79
N ALA A 88 2.95 2.95 3.91
CA ALA A 88 3.64 1.66 3.94
C ALA A 88 3.01 0.66 2.96
N VAL A 89 3.83 -0.03 2.16
CA VAL A 89 3.38 -1.04 1.19
C VAL A 89 3.24 -2.39 1.89
N PRO A 90 2.04 -2.99 1.96
CA PRO A 90 1.80 -4.22 2.71
C PRO A 90 2.55 -5.41 2.11
N PRO A 91 2.81 -6.46 2.90
CA PRO A 91 3.47 -7.67 2.41
C PRO A 91 2.69 -8.31 1.26
N ALA A 92 3.39 -8.68 0.18
CA ALA A 92 2.81 -9.22 -1.06
C ALA A 92 1.67 -8.36 -1.67
N GLY A 93 1.56 -7.07 -1.31
CA GLY A 93 0.49 -6.19 -1.75
C GLY A 93 0.95 -5.08 -2.69
N SER A 94 0.06 -4.11 -2.90
CA SER A 94 0.32 -2.93 -3.73
C SER A 94 -0.01 -1.63 -3.00
N LEU A 95 0.54 -0.54 -3.52
CA LEU A 95 0.24 0.83 -3.13
C LEU A 95 -0.09 1.65 -4.37
N PRO A 96 -1.38 1.94 -4.61
CA PRO A 96 -1.74 3.06 -5.46
C PRO A 96 -1.41 4.35 -4.72
N PHE A 97 -0.87 5.33 -5.43
CA PHE A 97 -0.60 6.66 -4.91
C PHE A 97 -0.79 7.70 -6.01
N THR A 98 -1.11 8.91 -5.60
CA THR A 98 -1.40 10.04 -6.48
C THR A 98 -0.84 11.30 -5.86
N GLY A 99 -0.60 12.32 -6.67
CA GLY A 99 -0.20 13.62 -6.16
C GLY A 99 -0.24 14.68 -7.26
N GLN A 100 -0.12 15.93 -6.81
CA GLN A 100 -0.11 17.09 -7.67
C GLN A 100 0.83 18.16 -7.16
N VAL A 101 1.33 18.98 -8.08
CA VAL A 101 2.17 20.13 -7.76
C VAL A 101 1.98 21.21 -8.82
N LEU A 102 2.02 22.47 -8.39
CA LEU A 102 1.95 23.63 -9.28
C LEU A 102 3.33 23.93 -9.87
N ALA A 103 3.35 24.37 -11.12
CA ALA A 103 4.52 24.80 -11.86
C ALA A 103 4.22 26.17 -12.50
N THR A 104 5.14 27.12 -12.40
CA THR A 104 4.99 28.47 -12.98
C THR A 104 5.13 28.46 -14.51
N GLU A 105 5.84 27.48 -15.05
CA GLU A 105 6.10 27.32 -16.48
C GLU A 105 5.69 25.93 -16.94
N ARG A 106 5.51 25.74 -18.26
CA ARG A 106 5.08 24.45 -18.81
C ARG A 106 6.23 23.45 -18.71
N PRO A 107 6.11 22.37 -17.94
CA PRO A 107 7.09 21.31 -18.02
C PRO A 107 7.01 20.60 -19.38
N ALA A 108 8.16 20.20 -19.90
CA ALA A 108 8.28 19.33 -21.08
C ALA A 108 8.43 17.86 -20.68
N LYS A 109 8.97 17.58 -19.47
CA LYS A 109 9.20 16.23 -18.97
C LYS A 109 8.92 16.14 -17.47
N VAL A 110 8.30 15.05 -17.05
CA VAL A 110 8.11 14.70 -15.64
C VAL A 110 8.74 13.33 -15.40
N THR A 111 9.53 13.22 -14.33
CA THR A 111 10.15 11.96 -13.88
C THR A 111 9.75 11.68 -12.45
N ILE A 112 9.47 10.42 -12.14
CA ILE A 112 9.14 9.95 -10.79
C ILE A 112 10.17 8.89 -10.44
N GLU A 113 10.90 9.14 -9.36
CA GLU A 113 11.90 8.23 -8.81
C GLU A 113 11.46 7.79 -7.41
N TYR A 114 11.88 6.60 -7.00
CA TYR A 114 11.47 6.02 -5.72
C TYR A 114 12.71 5.74 -4.89
N ARG A 115 12.73 6.25 -3.66
CA ARG A 115 13.76 5.86 -2.71
C ARG A 115 13.56 4.40 -2.28
N PRO A 116 14.65 3.66 -2.00
CA PRO A 116 14.55 2.31 -1.44
C PRO A 116 13.69 2.29 -0.18
N ALA A 117 12.82 1.28 -0.10
CA ALA A 117 12.00 1.08 1.08
C ALA A 117 12.84 0.60 2.27
N GLN A 118 12.41 0.96 3.48
CA GLN A 118 12.89 0.31 4.70
C GLN A 118 12.06 -0.95 4.92
N TRP A 119 12.72 -2.10 4.90
CA TRP A 119 12.02 -3.37 5.08
C TRP A 119 11.83 -3.68 6.55
N ARG A 120 10.57 -3.88 6.95
CA ARG A 120 10.24 -4.32 8.30
C ARG A 120 9.47 -5.63 8.26
N PRO A 121 9.88 -6.67 9.01
CA PRO A 121 9.11 -7.90 9.15
C PRO A 121 7.68 -7.62 9.61
N ALA A 122 6.72 -8.26 8.96
CA ALA A 122 5.32 -8.20 9.35
C ALA A 122 5.06 -9.08 10.58
N GLY A 123 4.37 -8.54 11.57
CA GLY A 123 3.97 -9.27 12.79
C GLY A 123 2.83 -10.27 12.58
N ARG A 124 2.25 -10.33 11.37
CA ARG A 124 1.14 -11.21 11.00
C ARG A 124 1.34 -11.76 9.59
N ILE A 125 0.66 -12.87 9.31
CA ILE A 125 0.63 -13.47 7.97
C ILE A 125 -0.12 -12.57 6.98
N VAL A 126 0.24 -12.63 5.69
CA VAL A 126 -0.35 -11.81 4.61
C VAL A 126 -1.88 -11.79 4.66
N SER A 127 -2.50 -12.95 4.88
CA SER A 127 -3.96 -13.10 4.85
C SER A 127 -4.68 -12.38 5.99
N ALA A 128 -3.97 -11.86 7.00
CA ALA A 128 -4.50 -11.03 8.07
C ALA A 128 -4.70 -9.56 7.64
N PHE A 129 -4.00 -9.10 6.59
CA PHE A 129 -4.14 -7.77 6.01
C PHE A 129 -5.26 -7.78 4.98
N LYS A 130 -6.49 -7.56 5.43
CA LYS A 130 -7.70 -7.53 4.59
C LYS A 130 -7.88 -6.16 3.94
N PRO A 131 -8.32 -6.10 2.68
CA PRO A 131 -8.64 -4.83 2.02
C PRO A 131 -9.86 -4.17 2.68
N PHE A 132 -9.87 -2.84 2.73
CA PHE A 132 -11.02 -2.08 3.21
C PHE A 132 -12.13 -2.12 2.14
N PRO A 133 -13.35 -2.56 2.49
CA PRO A 133 -14.43 -2.65 1.51
C PRO A 133 -14.88 -1.25 1.08
N VAL A 134 -14.85 -1.00 -0.22
CA VAL A 134 -15.40 0.21 -0.85
C VAL A 134 -16.71 -0.18 -1.55
N SER A 135 -17.73 0.67 -1.47
CA SER A 135 -19.06 0.38 -2.04
C SER A 135 -19.83 1.66 -2.39
N GLY A 136 -20.89 1.51 -3.20
CA GLY A 136 -21.73 2.62 -3.61
C GLY A 136 -20.97 3.69 -4.39
N VAL A 137 -20.02 3.26 -5.21
CA VAL A 137 -19.13 4.15 -5.95
C VAL A 137 -19.89 4.78 -7.11
N GLN A 138 -19.75 6.09 -7.23
CA GLN A 138 -20.18 6.88 -8.38
C GLN A 138 -19.00 7.73 -8.84
N THR A 139 -18.83 7.83 -10.15
CA THR A 139 -17.83 8.70 -10.77
C THR A 139 -18.54 9.57 -11.78
N GLU A 140 -18.50 10.87 -11.56
CA GLU A 140 -19.17 11.86 -12.39
C GLU A 140 -18.13 12.81 -12.98
N LYS A 141 -18.17 12.95 -14.30
CA LYS A 141 -17.37 13.96 -14.99
C LYS A 141 -18.01 15.33 -14.76
N GLN A 142 -17.22 16.27 -14.27
CA GLN A 142 -17.64 17.65 -14.04
C GLN A 142 -17.49 18.49 -15.32
N PRO A 143 -18.21 19.63 -15.45
CA PRO A 143 -18.14 20.51 -16.62
C PRO A 143 -16.74 21.07 -16.92
N ASP A 144 -15.93 21.27 -15.88
CA ASP A 144 -14.53 21.73 -15.96
C ASP A 144 -13.55 20.63 -16.39
N GLY A 145 -14.04 19.39 -16.58
CA GLY A 145 -13.26 18.23 -16.98
C GLY A 145 -12.64 17.45 -15.82
N THR A 146 -12.85 17.87 -14.57
CA THR A 146 -12.49 17.09 -13.37
C THR A 146 -13.46 15.92 -13.18
N TYR A 147 -13.15 15.02 -12.24
CA TYR A 147 -14.01 13.91 -11.88
C TYR A 147 -14.33 13.92 -10.40
N LEU A 148 -15.61 13.94 -10.06
CA LEU A 148 -16.07 13.74 -8.70
C LEU A 148 -16.30 12.25 -8.47
N VAL A 149 -15.56 11.67 -7.53
CA VAL A 149 -15.71 10.28 -7.10
C VAL A 149 -16.33 10.28 -5.71
N ILE A 150 -17.51 9.68 -5.60
CA ILE A 150 -18.24 9.54 -4.34
C ILE A 150 -18.35 8.07 -4.02
N GLY A 151 -18.21 7.72 -2.75
CA GLY A 151 -18.48 6.36 -2.32
C GLY A 151 -18.48 6.22 -0.82
N TYR A 152 -18.45 4.96 -0.38
CA TYR A 152 -18.45 4.61 1.02
C TYR A 152 -17.35 3.59 1.31
N VAL A 153 -16.58 3.84 2.37
CA VAL A 153 -15.57 2.91 2.89
C VAL A 153 -16.06 2.30 4.20
N GLY A 154 -15.94 0.98 4.33
CA GLY A 154 -16.14 0.25 5.58
C GLY A 154 -14.83 -0.30 6.12
N THR A 155 -14.90 -1.08 7.20
CA THR A 155 -13.72 -1.76 7.76
C THR A 155 -13.95 -3.26 7.86
N PRO A 156 -12.97 -4.10 7.47
CA PRO A 156 -13.00 -5.54 7.71
C PRO A 156 -12.50 -5.87 9.13
N TYR A 157 -12.17 -4.87 9.95
CA TYR A 157 -11.55 -5.05 11.27
C TYR A 157 -12.53 -4.80 12.42
N ARG A 158 -12.24 -5.41 13.57
CA ARG A 158 -12.98 -5.18 14.82
C ARG A 158 -12.68 -3.83 15.43
N GLN A 159 -11.41 -3.43 15.39
CA GLN A 159 -10.98 -2.13 15.87
C GLN A 159 -11.34 -1.04 14.86
N PRO A 160 -11.69 0.17 15.33
CA PRO A 160 -11.83 1.34 14.46
C PRO A 160 -10.53 1.60 13.71
N ALA A 161 -10.61 1.88 12.41
CA ALA A 161 -9.48 2.43 11.68
C ALA A 161 -9.45 3.94 11.87
N GLY A 162 -8.28 4.46 12.29
CA GLY A 162 -8.08 5.88 12.60
C GLY A 162 -8.30 6.77 11.37
N THR A 163 -7.32 6.77 10.46
CA THR A 163 -7.40 7.49 9.18
C THR A 163 -7.11 6.52 8.05
N LEU A 164 -8.00 6.50 7.05
CA LEU A 164 -7.79 5.78 5.80
C LEU A 164 -7.48 6.76 4.67
N ALA A 165 -6.44 6.46 3.90
CA ALA A 165 -6.26 7.06 2.59
C ALA A 165 -7.12 6.28 1.59
N VAL A 166 -7.99 6.99 0.87
CA VAL A 166 -8.79 6.46 -0.23
C VAL A 166 -8.22 7.02 -1.52
N THR A 167 -7.68 6.15 -2.36
CA THR A 167 -7.07 6.52 -3.64
C THR A 167 -7.96 6.03 -4.77
N ALA A 168 -8.30 6.94 -5.69
CA ALA A 168 -8.99 6.65 -6.93
C ALA A 168 -7.98 6.67 -8.08
N LEU A 169 -7.94 5.61 -8.89
CA LEU A 169 -7.20 5.56 -10.13
C LEU A 169 -8.19 5.54 -11.30
N LEU A 170 -8.05 6.50 -12.22
CA LEU A 170 -8.88 6.57 -13.41
C LEU A 170 -8.22 5.81 -14.54
N ARG A 171 -8.99 4.94 -15.20
CA ARG A 171 -8.53 4.06 -16.27
C ARG A 171 -9.31 4.29 -17.56
N ASP A 172 -8.65 4.08 -18.70
CA ASP A 172 -9.36 3.98 -19.97
C ASP A 172 -10.04 2.62 -20.16
N LYS A 173 -10.77 2.46 -21.29
CA LYS A 173 -11.48 1.23 -21.62
C LYS A 173 -10.59 -0.01 -21.75
N ASP A 174 -9.28 0.20 -21.97
CA ASP A 174 -8.29 -0.87 -22.14
C ASP A 174 -7.56 -1.15 -20.81
N GLY A 175 -8.00 -0.53 -19.72
CA GLY A 175 -7.45 -0.68 -18.37
C GLY A 175 -6.20 0.15 -18.11
N LYS A 176 -5.78 1.03 -19.03
CA LYS A 176 -4.56 1.85 -18.87
C LYS A 176 -4.79 2.97 -17.87
N LEU A 177 -3.85 3.16 -16.95
CA LEU A 177 -3.84 4.27 -16.00
C LEU A 177 -3.75 5.64 -16.69
N LEU A 178 -4.72 6.52 -16.41
CA LEU A 178 -4.79 7.89 -16.94
C LEU A 178 -4.43 8.96 -15.90
N GLY A 179 -4.68 8.69 -14.63
CA GLY A 179 -4.47 9.60 -13.52
C GLY A 179 -5.17 9.10 -12.26
N GLY A 180 -5.28 9.95 -11.25
CA GLY A 180 -5.96 9.60 -10.01
C GLY A 180 -5.92 10.72 -9.00
N GLY A 181 -6.68 10.54 -7.92
CA GLY A 181 -6.70 11.44 -6.78
C GLY A 181 -6.77 10.66 -5.47
N SER A 182 -6.61 11.35 -4.35
CA SER A 182 -6.71 10.74 -3.02
C SER A 182 -7.43 11.65 -2.05
N THR A 183 -8.20 11.05 -1.14
CA THR A 183 -8.84 11.74 -0.03
C THR A 183 -8.65 10.94 1.26
N PHE A 184 -9.03 11.52 2.39
CA PHE A 184 -8.89 10.89 3.70
C PHE A 184 -10.25 10.68 4.34
N VAL A 185 -10.38 9.56 5.05
CA VAL A 185 -11.58 9.22 5.79
C VAL A 185 -11.20 8.79 7.19
N ASP A 186 -11.71 9.53 8.17
CA ASP A 186 -11.45 9.25 9.57
C ASP A 186 -12.55 8.40 10.23
N ASP A 187 -12.15 7.72 11.30
CA ASP A 187 -12.98 7.00 12.25
C ASP A 187 -13.91 5.97 11.58
N VAL A 188 -13.32 5.07 10.80
CA VAL A 188 -14.05 4.00 10.11
C VAL A 188 -14.28 2.85 11.09
N ARG A 189 -15.50 2.80 11.65
CA ARG A 189 -15.92 1.83 12.66
C ARG A 189 -16.70 0.67 12.06
N ARG A 190 -16.70 -0.45 12.79
CA ARG A 190 -17.54 -1.62 12.50
C ARG A 190 -19.02 -1.24 12.40
N GLY A 191 -19.73 -1.82 11.43
CA GLY A 191 -21.18 -1.65 11.27
C GLY A 191 -21.59 -0.31 10.65
N GLY A 192 -20.66 0.63 10.54
CA GLY A 192 -20.83 1.86 9.79
C GLY A 192 -20.07 1.81 8.45
N LYS A 193 -20.53 2.62 7.50
CA LYS A 193 -19.72 3.01 6.35
C LYS A 193 -19.55 4.52 6.39
N ARG A 194 -18.35 4.99 6.06
CA ARG A 194 -18.02 6.41 6.01
C ARG A 194 -18.06 6.87 4.55
N ARG A 195 -18.80 7.94 4.28
CA ARG A 195 -18.83 8.54 2.94
C ARG A 195 -17.50 9.26 2.69
N PHE A 196 -17.00 9.16 1.47
CA PHE A 196 -15.94 10.02 0.97
C PHE A 196 -16.40 10.77 -0.27
N LEU A 197 -15.81 11.93 -0.48
CA LEU A 197 -15.88 12.71 -1.70
C LEU A 197 -14.42 12.97 -2.12
N LEU A 198 -14.13 12.75 -3.38
CA LEU A 198 -12.78 12.84 -3.93
C LEU A 198 -12.89 13.48 -5.29
N ASP A 199 -12.36 14.69 -5.40
CA ASP A 199 -12.19 15.37 -6.67
C ASP A 199 -10.85 14.91 -7.28
N VAL A 200 -10.94 14.30 -8.47
CA VAL A 200 -9.77 13.99 -9.28
C VAL A 200 -9.58 15.14 -10.25
N GLU A 201 -8.65 16.01 -9.91
CA GLU A 201 -8.23 17.07 -10.80
C GLU A 201 -7.44 16.49 -11.97
N SER A 202 -7.54 17.17 -13.11
CA SER A 202 -6.43 17.24 -14.05
C SER A 202 -5.92 15.90 -14.65
N VAL A 203 -6.83 15.11 -15.21
CA VAL A 203 -6.51 13.82 -15.85
C VAL A 203 -6.22 13.99 -17.34
N ALA A 204 -5.14 13.37 -17.84
CA ALA A 204 -4.83 13.40 -19.26
C ALA A 204 -5.93 12.68 -20.06
N GLY A 205 -6.48 13.37 -21.07
CA GLY A 205 -7.50 12.78 -21.95
C GLY A 205 -8.79 12.44 -21.22
N THR A 206 -9.31 13.38 -20.41
CA THR A 206 -10.56 13.24 -19.62
C THR A 206 -11.66 12.48 -20.37
N GLY A 207 -11.93 12.77 -21.64
CA GLY A 207 -12.92 12.03 -22.45
C GLY A 207 -12.70 10.51 -22.65
N LYS A 208 -11.60 9.93 -22.15
CA LYS A 208 -11.25 8.51 -22.27
C LYS A 208 -11.47 7.71 -20.98
N VAL A 209 -11.79 8.36 -19.86
CA VAL A 209 -12.03 7.65 -18.59
C VAL A 209 -13.24 6.74 -18.75
N ALA A 210 -13.05 5.45 -18.49
CA ALA A 210 -14.08 4.41 -18.57
C ALA A 210 -14.32 3.72 -17.23
N GLU A 211 -13.30 3.64 -16.38
CA GLU A 211 -13.36 2.95 -15.10
C GLU A 211 -12.63 3.72 -14.00
N THR A 212 -13.11 3.60 -12.76
CA THR A 212 -12.48 4.12 -11.56
C THR A 212 -12.16 2.97 -10.62
N GLU A 213 -10.88 2.68 -10.43
CA GLU A 213 -10.40 1.74 -9.42
C GLU A 213 -10.24 2.48 -8.10
N LEU A 214 -10.79 1.93 -7.01
CA LEU A 214 -10.71 2.52 -5.67
C LEU A 214 -10.04 1.58 -4.70
N VAL A 215 -9.07 2.11 -3.97
CA VAL A 215 -8.38 1.40 -2.90
C VAL A 215 -8.38 2.25 -1.65
N ALA A 216 -8.85 1.68 -0.55
CA ALA A 216 -8.74 2.28 0.77
C ALA A 216 -7.70 1.51 1.59
N ARG A 217 -6.83 2.24 2.29
CA ARG A 217 -5.73 1.70 3.09
C ARG A 217 -5.48 2.54 4.33
N THR A 218 -4.77 2.00 5.31
CA THR A 218 -4.30 2.80 6.44
C THR A 218 -3.32 3.85 5.97
N TRP A 219 -3.50 5.08 6.42
CA TRP A 219 -2.59 6.18 6.15
C TRP A 219 -1.36 6.11 7.08
N GLY A 220 -0.18 6.39 6.53
CA GLY A 220 1.07 6.48 7.28
C GLY A 220 2.22 5.69 6.65
N SER A 221 3.43 6.21 6.78
CA SER A 221 4.65 5.64 6.19
C SER A 221 5.17 4.37 6.88
N SER A 222 4.56 3.98 8.01
CA SER A 222 4.80 2.71 8.69
C SER A 222 3.57 1.82 8.63
N GLY A 223 3.77 0.50 8.56
CA GLY A 223 2.72 -0.52 8.54
C GLY A 223 2.07 -0.76 9.90
N ARG A 224 2.55 -0.13 10.98
CA ARG A 224 2.01 -0.28 12.34
C ARG A 224 0.49 -0.10 12.43
N PRO A 225 -0.14 0.95 11.85
CA PRO A 225 -1.59 1.11 11.91
C PRO A 225 -2.34 -0.09 11.29
N TYR A 226 -1.79 -0.67 10.22
CA TYR A 226 -2.41 -1.83 9.57
C TYR A 226 -2.24 -3.11 10.39
N GLU A 227 -1.07 -3.28 11.01
CA GLU A 227 -0.81 -4.39 11.91
C GLU A 227 -1.64 -4.33 13.18
N ASP A 228 -1.80 -3.16 13.80
CA ASP A 228 -2.63 -2.98 14.98
C ASP A 228 -4.06 -3.45 14.70
N LEU A 229 -4.63 -3.04 13.56
CA LEU A 229 -5.94 -3.52 13.09
C LEU A 229 -5.97 -5.05 12.88
N ALA A 230 -4.93 -5.61 12.25
CA ALA A 230 -4.82 -7.05 12.03
C ALA A 230 -4.64 -7.86 13.33
N MET A 231 -4.01 -7.28 14.35
CA MET A 231 -3.90 -7.85 15.70
C MET A 231 -5.25 -7.77 16.44
N GLY A 232 -5.99 -6.67 16.28
CA GLY A 232 -7.37 -6.53 16.79
C GLY A 232 -8.37 -7.51 16.17
N GLY A 233 -8.03 -8.09 15.01
CA GLY A 233 -8.77 -9.17 14.36
C GLY A 233 -9.75 -8.70 13.29
N ALA A 234 -9.94 -9.54 12.27
CA ALA A 234 -10.83 -9.29 11.13
C ALA A 234 -12.25 -9.86 11.33
N ILE A 235 -13.18 -9.42 10.48
CA ILE A 235 -14.61 -9.75 10.47
C ILE A 235 -15.02 -10.21 9.06
N PRO A 236 -15.88 -11.24 8.94
CA PRO A 236 -16.32 -12.12 10.03
C PRO A 236 -15.13 -12.92 10.56
N VAL A 237 -15.14 -13.21 11.87
CA VAL A 237 -14.31 -14.31 12.40
C VAL A 237 -14.70 -15.50 11.56
N HIS A 238 -13.76 -16.26 10.99
CA HIS A 238 -14.09 -17.43 10.20
C HIS A 238 -15.08 -18.33 10.98
N THR A 239 -16.38 -18.21 10.67
CA THR A 239 -17.47 -19.03 11.23
C THR A 239 -17.78 -20.19 10.29
N VAL A 240 -17.15 -20.21 9.11
CA VAL A 240 -17.22 -21.33 8.19
C VAL A 240 -16.46 -22.48 8.85
N LYS A 241 -17.22 -23.48 9.29
CA LYS A 241 -16.68 -24.74 9.79
C LYS A 241 -15.72 -25.30 8.74
N PRO A 242 -14.49 -25.68 9.10
CA PRO A 242 -13.58 -26.35 8.17
C PRO A 242 -14.30 -27.51 7.50
N THR A 243 -14.35 -27.50 6.17
CA THR A 243 -14.92 -28.60 5.36
C THR A 243 -13.93 -29.75 5.21
N MET A 244 -12.65 -29.48 5.47
CA MET A 244 -11.60 -30.48 5.48
C MET A 244 -11.72 -31.34 6.75
N PRO A 245 -11.53 -32.66 6.65
CA PRO A 245 -11.41 -33.50 7.83
C PRO A 245 -10.24 -33.00 8.71
N PRO A 246 -10.29 -33.22 10.03
CA PRO A 246 -9.13 -33.00 10.90
C PRO A 246 -7.90 -33.68 10.31
N PHE A 247 -6.73 -33.06 10.44
CA PHE A 247 -5.49 -33.74 10.07
C PHE A 247 -5.41 -35.07 10.83
N GLU A 248 -5.13 -36.18 10.12
CA GLU A 248 -5.03 -37.51 10.73
C GLU A 248 -3.89 -37.60 11.76
N THR A 249 -2.93 -36.68 11.67
CA THR A 249 -1.84 -36.55 12.62
C THR A 249 -1.76 -35.09 13.06
N ASP A 250 -2.00 -34.85 14.36
CA ASP A 250 -1.61 -33.59 14.97
C ASP A 250 -0.08 -33.47 14.85
N ARG A 251 0.42 -32.39 14.23
CA ARG A 251 1.86 -32.17 14.07
C ARG A 251 2.57 -31.88 15.40
N GLY A 252 1.85 -32.03 16.51
CA GLY A 252 2.33 -31.86 17.86
C GLY A 252 2.47 -30.39 18.21
N ARG A 253 2.06 -30.02 19.42
CA ARG A 253 2.61 -28.81 20.04
C ARG A 253 4.09 -29.06 20.27
N GLN A 254 4.96 -28.28 19.62
CA GLN A 254 6.29 -28.04 20.17
C GLN A 254 6.09 -27.26 21.47
N LEU A 255 6.08 -27.99 22.59
CA LEU A 255 6.17 -27.37 23.90
C LEU A 255 7.54 -26.69 23.98
N PRO A 256 7.62 -25.41 24.36
CA PRO A 256 8.91 -24.80 24.67
C PRO A 256 9.58 -25.59 25.80
N PRO A 257 10.91 -25.71 25.80
CA PRO A 257 11.62 -26.43 26.86
C PRO A 257 11.31 -25.78 28.22
N GLY A 258 10.59 -26.50 29.07
CA GLY A 258 10.23 -26.09 30.43
C GLY A 258 8.73 -25.92 30.73
N GLY A 259 7.82 -26.12 29.77
CA GLY A 259 6.37 -26.07 30.04
C GLY A 259 5.83 -27.35 30.69
N ASP A 260 5.47 -27.31 31.98
CA ASP A 260 4.81 -28.41 32.69
C ASP A 260 3.43 -28.68 32.05
N ALA A 261 3.26 -29.88 31.49
CA ALA A 261 2.01 -30.32 30.89
C ALA A 261 1.20 -31.06 31.94
N ARG A 262 0.32 -30.34 32.64
CA ARG A 262 -0.78 -30.94 33.38
C ARG A 262 -2.10 -30.32 32.95
N PRO A 263 -3.19 -31.12 32.88
CA PRO A 263 -4.50 -30.67 32.42
C PRO A 263 -5.12 -29.60 33.33
#